data_AF-A0A7S2BP87-F1
#
_entry.id   AF-A0A7S2BP87-F1
#
_cell.length_a   1.000
_cell.length_b   1.000
_cell.length_c   1.000
_cell.angle_alpha   90.00
_cell.angle_beta   90.00
_cell.angle_gamma   90.00
#
_symmetry.space_group_name_H-M   'P 1'
#
loop_
_entity.id
_entity.type
_entity.pdbx_description
1 polymer ?
#
loop_
_entity_poly.entity_id
_entity_poly.type
_entity_poly.pdbx_seq_one_letter_code
_entity_poly.pdbx_strand_id
1 'polypeptide(L)'
;PILIRRLGLTSSQIGKIYRCFRKIDEDGSGQIDMPEFFKMIDTLDTPFMRTLVDKMVFDMVDIDNDGQLDFNEFLLASALVCSFSKDELLGFIFETFDEDNSGIISVDELKNLVDAILTMGSALFPSDFMSVMNSFDANNDGGIDYGEFLTMSKKYPVIFFPAMRMQDTFQRKTLGDTWIRIEERYHKKEYDRVSGDVSRMMSLRANLNADFKKKR
;
A
#
# COMPACT_ATOMS: atom_id res chain seq x y z
N PRO A 1 5.06 15.45 -11.26
CA PRO A 1 4.20 15.33 -10.06
C PRO A 1 4.89 15.81 -8.76
N ILE A 2 4.12 16.33 -7.80
CA ILE A 2 4.64 16.90 -6.53
C ILE A 2 5.42 15.86 -5.71
N LEU A 3 4.95 14.60 -5.68
CA LEU A 3 5.59 13.51 -4.94
C LEU A 3 7.01 13.22 -5.45
N ILE A 4 7.21 13.16 -6.77
CA ILE A 4 8.53 12.95 -7.38
C ILE A 4 9.54 14.03 -6.96
N ARG A 5 9.08 15.30 -6.96
CA ARG A 5 9.92 16.43 -6.53
C ARG A 5 10.23 16.37 -5.04
N ARG A 6 9.25 15.97 -4.21
CA ARG A 6 9.40 15.83 -2.76
C ARG A 6 10.37 14.69 -2.39
N LEU A 7 10.26 13.54 -3.05
CA LEU A 7 11.18 12.41 -2.87
C LEU A 7 12.57 12.69 -3.46
N GLY A 8 12.70 13.68 -4.35
CA GLY A 8 13.98 14.08 -4.92
C GLY A 8 14.56 13.01 -5.84
N LEU A 9 13.71 12.36 -6.63
CA LEU A 9 14.15 11.37 -7.62
C LEU A 9 15.01 12.04 -8.69
N THR A 10 16.19 11.48 -8.93
CA THR A 10 17.15 11.94 -9.95
C THR A 10 16.80 11.39 -11.32
N SER A 11 17.26 12.04 -12.39
CA SER A 11 17.06 11.55 -13.76
C SER A 11 17.61 10.13 -13.99
N SER A 12 18.69 9.77 -13.29
CA SER A 12 19.26 8.40 -13.34
C SER A 12 18.32 7.37 -12.71
N GLN A 13 17.68 7.70 -11.59
CA GLN A 13 16.68 6.85 -10.93
C GLN A 13 15.43 6.72 -11.78
N ILE A 14 14.92 7.84 -12.31
CA ILE A 14 13.77 7.82 -13.23
C ILE A 14 14.07 6.95 -14.46
N GLY A 15 15.28 7.07 -15.03
CA GLY A 15 15.72 6.22 -16.14
C GLY A 15 15.82 4.72 -15.79
N LYS A 16 16.11 4.37 -14.52
CA LYS A 16 16.05 2.97 -14.05
C LYS A 16 14.62 2.46 -13.98
N ILE A 17 13.70 3.27 -13.43
CA ILE A 17 12.27 2.95 -13.38
C ILE A 17 11.72 2.78 -14.80
N TYR A 18 12.08 3.67 -15.74
CA TYR A 18 11.67 3.55 -17.14
C TYR A 18 12.14 2.25 -17.80
N ARG A 19 13.39 1.82 -17.52
CA ARG A 19 13.87 0.51 -18.00
C ARG A 19 13.14 -0.68 -17.38
N CYS A 20 12.62 -0.53 -16.17
CA CYS A 20 11.78 -1.54 -15.54
C CYS A 20 10.40 -1.56 -16.21
N PHE A 21 9.77 -0.39 -16.37
CA PHE A 21 8.50 -0.21 -17.08
C PHE A 21 8.51 -0.92 -18.45
N ARG A 22 9.51 -0.62 -19.27
CA ARG A 22 9.68 -1.22 -20.62
C ARG A 22 9.94 -2.73 -20.64
N LYS A 23 10.23 -3.34 -19.49
CA LYS A 23 10.37 -4.81 -19.37
C LYS A 23 9.09 -5.48 -18.90
N ILE A 24 8.19 -4.71 -18.29
CA ILE A 24 6.91 -5.18 -17.75
C ILE A 24 5.85 -5.11 -18.85
N ASP A 25 5.85 -4.01 -19.60
CA ASP A 25 5.11 -3.80 -20.85
C ASP A 25 5.65 -4.79 -21.91
N GLU A 26 5.08 -6.00 -21.93
CA GLU A 26 5.52 -7.11 -22.78
C GLU A 26 4.92 -7.03 -24.18
N ASP A 27 3.71 -6.48 -24.28
CA ASP A 27 3.01 -6.30 -25.54
C ASP A 27 3.44 -5.03 -26.29
N GLY A 28 4.14 -4.11 -25.62
CA GLY A 28 4.65 -2.87 -26.20
C GLY A 28 3.56 -1.84 -26.42
N SER A 29 2.43 -1.94 -25.73
CA SER A 29 1.33 -0.98 -25.72
C SER A 29 1.78 0.40 -25.23
N GLY A 30 2.84 0.44 -24.42
CA GLY A 30 3.30 1.65 -23.75
C GLY A 30 2.50 1.97 -22.49
N GLN A 31 1.70 1.01 -22.01
CA GLN A 31 1.00 1.01 -20.74
C GLN A 31 1.27 -0.32 -20.01
N ILE A 32 0.95 -0.41 -18.72
CA ILE A 32 1.01 -1.65 -17.95
C ILE A 32 -0.40 -2.02 -17.53
N ASP A 33 -0.88 -3.16 -17.99
CA ASP A 33 -2.17 -3.70 -17.59
C ASP A 33 -2.08 -4.48 -16.25
N MET A 34 -3.24 -4.89 -15.73
CA MET A 34 -3.31 -5.63 -14.48
C MET A 34 -2.54 -6.98 -14.55
N PRO A 35 -2.72 -7.85 -15.57
CA PRO A 35 -1.89 -9.04 -15.76
C PRO A 35 -0.37 -8.79 -15.74
N GLU A 36 0.11 -7.78 -16.47
CA GLU A 36 1.52 -7.41 -16.53
C GLU A 36 2.03 -6.92 -15.17
N PHE A 37 1.21 -6.15 -14.45
CA PHE A 37 1.52 -5.72 -13.09
C PHE A 37 1.63 -6.92 -12.13
N PHE A 38 0.71 -7.88 -12.19
CA PHE A 38 0.76 -9.11 -11.41
C PHE A 38 2.01 -9.94 -11.69
N LYS A 39 2.39 -10.04 -12.96
CA LYS A 39 3.63 -10.70 -13.38
C LYS A 39 4.85 -9.99 -12.81
N MET A 40 4.83 -8.66 -12.75
CA MET A 40 5.92 -7.86 -12.18
C MET A 40 6.11 -8.13 -10.67
N ILE A 41 5.02 -8.17 -9.90
CA ILE A 41 5.06 -8.40 -8.45
C ILE A 41 5.19 -9.87 -8.04
N ASP A 42 5.29 -10.80 -9.01
CA ASP A 42 5.47 -12.24 -8.81
C ASP A 42 4.48 -12.81 -7.77
N THR A 43 3.21 -12.49 -7.98
CA THR A 43 2.11 -12.86 -7.09
C THR A 43 0.93 -13.42 -7.87
N LEU A 44 0.17 -14.32 -7.23
CA LEU A 44 -1.02 -14.88 -7.81
C LEU A 44 -2.12 -13.82 -7.95
N ASP A 45 -2.74 -13.85 -9.11
CA ASP A 45 -3.90 -13.05 -9.47
C ASP A 45 -5.17 -13.58 -8.79
N THR A 46 -5.27 -13.30 -7.49
CA THR A 46 -6.43 -13.66 -6.65
C THR A 46 -7.37 -12.47 -6.51
N PRO A 47 -8.68 -12.67 -6.24
CA PRO A 47 -9.61 -11.58 -6.00
C PRO A 47 -9.12 -10.60 -4.92
N PHE A 48 -8.55 -11.13 -3.83
CA PHE A 48 -7.93 -10.31 -2.78
C PHE A 48 -6.82 -9.42 -3.32
N MET A 49 -5.85 -10.02 -4.01
CA MET A 49 -4.71 -9.27 -4.52
C MET A 49 -5.15 -8.26 -5.59
N ARG A 50 -6.18 -8.57 -6.38
CA ARG A 50 -6.74 -7.60 -7.35
C ARG A 50 -7.28 -6.38 -6.61
N THR A 51 -8.16 -6.59 -5.63
CA THR A 51 -8.68 -5.49 -4.81
C THR A 51 -7.57 -4.70 -4.13
N LEU A 52 -6.54 -5.37 -3.63
CA LEU A 52 -5.40 -4.71 -3.02
C LEU A 52 -4.60 -3.88 -4.03
N VAL A 53 -4.28 -4.43 -5.20
CA VAL A 53 -3.53 -3.73 -6.25
C VAL A 53 -4.36 -2.56 -6.81
N ASP A 54 -5.65 -2.78 -7.06
CA ASP A 54 -6.59 -1.74 -7.49
C ASP A 54 -6.56 -0.58 -6.49
N LYS A 55 -6.87 -0.84 -5.22
CA LYS A 55 -6.92 0.21 -4.18
C LYS A 55 -5.54 0.86 -3.97
N MET A 56 -4.47 0.08 -3.83
CA MET A 56 -3.12 0.57 -3.51
C MET A 56 -2.44 1.34 -4.65
N VAL A 57 -2.78 0.99 -5.89
CA VAL A 57 -2.04 1.43 -7.06
C VAL A 57 -2.97 2.16 -8.01
N PHE A 58 -3.88 1.45 -8.67
CA PHE A 58 -4.67 1.99 -9.78
C PHE A 58 -5.58 3.11 -9.31
N ASP A 59 -6.39 2.91 -8.26
CA ASP A 59 -7.30 3.94 -7.72
C ASP A 59 -6.58 5.26 -7.36
N MET A 60 -5.30 5.18 -7.02
CA MET A 60 -4.49 6.30 -6.56
C MET A 60 -3.74 7.02 -7.69
N VAL A 61 -3.46 6.33 -8.81
CA VAL A 61 -2.57 6.87 -9.85
C VAL A 61 -3.09 6.75 -11.28
N ASP A 62 -4.09 5.91 -11.54
CA ASP A 62 -4.80 5.82 -12.82
C ASP A 62 -5.74 7.03 -12.92
N ILE A 63 -5.26 8.10 -13.56
CA ILE A 63 -5.96 9.39 -13.60
C ILE A 63 -6.98 9.39 -14.74
N ASP A 64 -6.66 8.74 -15.85
CA ASP A 64 -7.55 8.69 -17.01
C ASP A 64 -8.60 7.56 -16.92
N ASN A 65 -8.49 6.70 -15.91
CA ASN A 65 -9.38 5.57 -15.61
C ASN A 65 -9.48 4.59 -16.77
N ASP A 66 -8.39 4.38 -17.50
CA ASP A 66 -8.32 3.41 -18.59
C ASP A 66 -8.03 1.97 -18.10
N GLY A 67 -7.78 1.81 -16.80
CA GLY A 67 -7.51 0.52 -16.16
C GLY A 67 -6.08 0.01 -16.41
N GLN A 68 -5.20 0.86 -16.92
CA GLN A 68 -3.81 0.58 -17.21
C GLN A 68 -2.94 1.71 -16.62
N LEU A 69 -1.62 1.52 -16.62
CA LEU A 69 -0.68 2.51 -16.10
C LEU A 69 0.26 2.97 -17.21
N ASP A 70 0.16 4.23 -17.61
CA ASP A 70 1.20 4.85 -18.42
C ASP A 70 2.52 5.00 -17.63
N PHE A 71 3.60 5.45 -18.28
CA PHE A 71 4.87 5.59 -17.57
C PHE A 71 4.83 6.62 -16.41
N ASN A 72 4.08 7.71 -16.54
CA ASN A 72 3.96 8.72 -15.49
C ASN A 72 3.19 8.17 -14.29
N GLU A 73 2.13 7.41 -14.53
CA GLU A 73 1.30 6.76 -13.52
C GLU A 73 2.07 5.63 -12.86
N PHE A 74 2.79 4.81 -13.63
CA PHE A 74 3.69 3.80 -13.09
C PHE A 74 4.83 4.40 -12.24
N LEU A 75 5.38 5.56 -12.66
CA LEU A 75 6.39 6.28 -11.89
C LEU A 75 5.81 6.85 -10.59
N LEU A 76 4.55 7.29 -10.61
CA LEU A 76 3.80 7.71 -9.43
C LEU A 76 3.50 6.54 -8.50
N ALA A 77 3.01 5.42 -9.03
CA ALA A 77 2.77 4.17 -8.31
C ALA A 77 4.05 3.69 -7.62
N SER A 78 5.15 3.65 -8.37
CA SER A 78 6.48 3.31 -7.83
C SER A 78 6.86 4.26 -6.69
N ALA A 79 6.70 5.57 -6.88
CA ALA A 79 6.99 6.55 -5.85
C ALA A 79 6.10 6.42 -4.61
N LEU A 80 4.82 6.11 -4.77
CA LEU A 80 3.85 5.98 -3.69
C LEU A 80 4.10 4.70 -2.89
N VAL A 81 3.93 3.55 -3.54
CA VAL A 81 3.98 2.23 -2.90
C VAL A 81 5.38 1.94 -2.36
N CYS A 82 6.43 2.21 -3.14
CA CYS A 82 7.79 1.85 -2.73
C CYS A 82 8.36 2.80 -1.66
N SER A 83 7.77 3.97 -1.42
CA SER A 83 8.21 4.89 -0.37
C SER A 83 7.38 4.82 0.91
N PHE A 84 6.31 4.01 0.96
CA PHE A 84 5.57 3.81 2.21
C PHE A 84 6.46 3.19 3.27
N SER A 85 6.48 3.82 4.44
CA SER A 85 6.93 3.20 5.67
C SER A 85 6.01 2.04 6.05
N LYS A 86 6.44 1.21 7.00
CA LYS A 86 5.61 0.10 7.49
C LYS A 86 4.27 0.59 8.06
N ASP A 87 4.28 1.69 8.81
CA ASP A 87 3.07 2.23 9.45
C ASP A 87 2.09 2.80 8.41
N GLU A 88 2.59 3.43 7.35
CA GLU A 88 1.78 3.92 6.24
C GLU A 88 1.17 2.79 5.42
N LEU A 89 1.95 1.73 5.18
CA LEU A 89 1.42 0.53 4.55
C LEU A 89 0.31 -0.08 5.39
N LEU A 90 0.48 -0.19 6.71
CA LEU A 90 -0.56 -0.69 7.62
C LEU A 90 -1.79 0.23 7.65
N GLY A 91 -1.60 1.55 7.64
CA GLY A 91 -2.70 2.52 7.54
C GLY A 91 -3.48 2.37 6.24
N PHE A 92 -2.79 2.21 5.11
CA PHE A 92 -3.43 1.97 3.82
C PHE A 92 -4.23 0.67 3.81
N ILE A 93 -3.65 -0.40 4.37
CA ILE A 93 -4.30 -1.69 4.49
C ILE A 93 -5.55 -1.59 5.38
N PHE A 94 -5.48 -0.83 6.48
CA PHE A 94 -6.65 -0.56 7.33
C PHE A 94 -7.77 0.14 6.54
N GLU A 95 -7.46 1.24 5.83
CA GLU A 95 -8.43 1.94 4.97
C GLU A 95 -8.98 1.05 3.84
N THR A 96 -8.22 0.03 3.42
CA THR A 96 -8.66 -0.92 2.41
C THR A 96 -9.69 -1.90 2.96
N PHE A 97 -9.60 -2.22 4.25
CA PHE A 97 -10.48 -3.17 4.95
C PHE A 97 -11.74 -2.53 5.53
N ASP A 98 -11.62 -1.29 5.98
CA ASP A 98 -12.75 -0.44 6.39
C ASP A 98 -13.48 0.06 5.12
N GLU A 99 -14.31 -0.81 4.53
CA GLU A 99 -14.97 -0.55 3.25
C GLU A 99 -15.99 0.58 3.36
N ASP A 100 -16.66 0.68 4.51
CA ASP A 100 -17.66 1.71 4.79
C ASP A 100 -17.07 3.02 5.35
N ASN A 101 -15.75 3.07 5.59
CA ASN A 101 -15.03 4.19 6.19
C ASN A 101 -15.61 4.61 7.56
N SER A 102 -16.09 3.64 8.33
CA SER A 102 -16.60 3.85 9.69
C SER A 102 -15.48 4.21 10.69
N GLY A 103 -14.22 3.95 10.33
CA GLY A 103 -13.05 4.14 11.19
C GLY A 103 -12.77 2.96 12.12
N ILE A 104 -13.55 1.88 12.00
CA ILE A 104 -13.37 0.61 12.71
C ILE A 104 -13.52 -0.54 11.71
N ILE A 105 -12.81 -1.64 11.92
CA ILE A 105 -13.02 -2.86 11.12
C ILE A 105 -14.06 -3.71 11.82
N SER A 106 -15.18 -3.95 11.15
CA SER A 106 -16.24 -4.84 11.62
C SER A 106 -15.85 -6.33 11.52
N VAL A 107 -16.61 -7.19 12.18
CA VAL A 107 -16.39 -8.65 12.13
C VAL A 107 -16.53 -9.19 10.70
N ASP A 108 -17.49 -8.64 9.94
CA ASP A 108 -17.73 -9.07 8.56
C ASP A 108 -16.60 -8.64 7.62
N GLU A 109 -16.08 -7.42 7.77
CA GLU A 109 -14.91 -6.94 7.01
C GLU A 109 -13.65 -7.76 7.32
N LEU A 110 -13.39 -8.04 8.60
CA LEU A 110 -12.28 -8.90 9.01
C LEU A 110 -12.42 -10.31 8.43
N LYS A 111 -13.62 -10.87 8.42
CA LYS A 111 -13.88 -12.19 7.85
C LYS A 111 -13.64 -12.21 6.34
N ASN A 112 -14.21 -11.26 5.61
CA ASN A 112 -14.05 -11.15 4.15
C ASN A 112 -12.58 -11.08 3.76
N LEU A 113 -11.80 -10.29 4.49
CA LEU A 113 -10.36 -10.18 4.35
C LEU A 113 -9.66 -11.52 4.55
N VAL A 114 -9.88 -12.19 5.68
CA VAL A 114 -9.17 -13.43 6.02
C VAL A 114 -9.54 -14.53 5.02
N ASP A 115 -10.80 -14.64 4.63
CA ASP A 115 -11.26 -15.59 3.61
C ASP A 115 -10.60 -15.31 2.25
N ALA A 116 -10.42 -14.05 1.88
CA ALA A 116 -9.81 -13.66 0.62
C ALA A 116 -8.29 -13.91 0.60
N ILE A 117 -7.58 -13.69 1.73
CA ILE A 117 -6.12 -13.91 1.86
C ILE A 117 -5.79 -15.39 2.02
N LEU A 118 -6.55 -16.10 2.85
CA LEU A 118 -6.32 -17.50 3.17
C LEU A 118 -7.18 -18.38 2.28
N THR A 119 -7.13 -18.18 0.96
CA THR A 119 -7.92 -18.93 -0.05
C THR A 119 -7.87 -20.46 0.12
N MET A 120 -6.86 -20.94 0.84
CA MET A 120 -6.90 -22.23 1.54
C MET A 120 -6.92 -21.95 3.06
N GLY A 121 -8.11 -22.00 3.67
CA GLY A 121 -8.35 -21.64 5.07
C GLY A 121 -7.30 -22.25 5.98
N SER A 122 -6.29 -21.46 6.34
CA SER A 122 -5.12 -21.99 7.02
C SER A 122 -5.33 -21.91 8.52
N ALA A 123 -4.87 -22.94 9.23
CA ALA A 123 -4.81 -23.02 10.69
C ALA A 123 -3.97 -21.89 11.37
N LEU A 124 -3.54 -20.87 10.63
CA LEU A 124 -2.73 -19.74 11.09
C LEU A 124 -3.56 -18.56 11.60
N PHE A 125 -4.84 -18.48 11.22
CA PHE A 125 -5.79 -17.53 11.80
C PHE A 125 -6.97 -18.28 12.43
N PRO A 126 -7.44 -17.89 13.64
CA PRO A 126 -8.56 -18.57 14.25
C PRO A 126 -9.83 -18.44 13.39
N SER A 127 -10.55 -19.54 13.19
CA SER A 127 -11.83 -19.54 12.48
C SER A 127 -12.97 -18.90 13.28
N ASP A 128 -12.77 -18.71 14.59
CA ASP A 128 -13.69 -17.99 15.47
C ASP A 128 -13.37 -16.49 15.45
N PHE A 129 -13.91 -15.80 14.43
CA PHE A 129 -13.73 -14.37 14.22
C PHE A 129 -14.29 -13.54 15.38
N MET A 130 -15.36 -13.99 16.04
CA MET A 130 -15.91 -13.32 17.22
C MET A 130 -14.94 -13.37 18.39
N SER A 131 -14.32 -14.53 18.65
CA SER A 131 -13.28 -14.63 19.67
C SER A 131 -12.04 -13.81 19.33
N VAL A 132 -11.68 -13.70 18.05
CA VAL A 132 -10.57 -12.84 17.63
C VAL A 132 -10.92 -11.38 17.86
N MET A 133 -12.10 -10.95 17.44
CA MET A 133 -12.62 -9.59 17.63
C MET A 133 -12.56 -9.21 19.12
N ASN A 134 -13.19 -10.01 19.98
CA ASN A 134 -13.20 -9.79 21.43
C ASN A 134 -11.79 -9.79 22.08
N SER A 135 -10.79 -10.37 21.41
CA SER A 135 -9.41 -10.38 21.92
C SER A 135 -8.62 -9.11 21.59
N PHE A 136 -9.11 -8.30 20.65
CA PHE A 136 -8.48 -7.05 20.22
C PHE A 136 -9.32 -5.82 20.49
N ASP A 137 -10.65 -5.95 20.47
CA ASP A 137 -11.63 -4.92 20.87
C ASP A 137 -11.49 -4.65 22.39
N ALA A 138 -10.52 -3.81 22.73
CA ALA A 138 -10.16 -3.49 24.10
C ALA A 138 -11.12 -2.44 24.69
N ASN A 139 -11.68 -1.59 23.83
CA ASN A 139 -12.59 -0.53 24.23
C ASN A 139 -14.08 -1.01 24.25
N ASN A 140 -14.37 -2.21 23.74
CA ASN A 140 -15.69 -2.84 23.59
C ASN A 140 -16.67 -1.99 22.74
N ASP A 141 -16.16 -1.35 21.68
CA ASP A 141 -16.97 -0.59 20.73
C ASP A 141 -17.57 -1.46 19.61
N GLY A 142 -17.21 -2.74 19.57
CA GLY A 142 -17.74 -3.72 18.63
C GLY A 142 -16.98 -3.79 17.30
N GLY A 143 -15.82 -3.13 17.19
CA GLY A 143 -14.93 -3.21 16.04
C GLY A 143 -13.46 -3.22 16.44
N ILE A 144 -12.58 -3.20 15.43
CA ILE A 144 -11.14 -3.01 15.61
C ILE A 144 -10.79 -1.61 15.11
N ASP A 145 -10.42 -0.71 16.01
CA ASP A 145 -9.87 0.59 15.65
C ASP A 145 -8.43 0.47 15.11
N TYR A 146 -7.84 1.57 14.61
CA TYR A 146 -6.48 1.53 14.07
C TYR A 146 -5.41 1.12 15.11
N GLY A 147 -5.56 1.51 16.38
CA GLY A 147 -4.63 1.14 17.44
C GLY A 147 -4.69 -0.35 17.77
N GLU A 148 -5.89 -0.90 17.80
CA GLU A 148 -6.16 -2.34 17.98
C GLU A 148 -5.68 -3.13 16.76
N PHE A 149 -5.86 -2.58 15.56
CA PHE A 149 -5.35 -3.13 14.30
C PHE A 149 -3.83 -3.27 14.29
N LEU A 150 -3.10 -2.27 14.81
CA LEU A 150 -1.64 -2.38 14.98
C LEU A 150 -1.26 -3.52 15.92
N THR A 151 -2.05 -3.76 16.96
CA THR A 151 -1.85 -4.89 17.88
C THR A 151 -2.11 -6.22 17.17
N MET A 152 -3.16 -6.29 16.36
CA MET A 152 -3.45 -7.45 15.51
C MET A 152 -2.32 -7.72 14.50
N SER A 153 -1.77 -6.69 13.87
CA SER A 153 -0.67 -6.82 12.90
C SER A 153 0.60 -7.46 13.49
N LYS A 154 0.82 -7.27 14.78
CA LYS A 154 1.95 -7.87 15.51
C LYS A 154 1.70 -9.33 15.87
N LYS A 155 0.46 -9.67 16.20
CA LYS A 155 0.07 -11.03 16.61
C LYS A 155 -0.19 -11.95 15.41
N TYR A 156 -0.72 -11.42 14.31
CA TYR A 156 -1.04 -12.15 13.08
C TYR A 156 -0.39 -11.51 11.85
N PRO A 157 0.96 -11.49 11.77
CA PRO A 157 1.67 -10.85 10.65
C PRO A 157 1.37 -11.49 9.29
N VAL A 158 0.94 -12.76 9.26
CA VAL A 158 0.63 -13.49 8.03
C VAL A 158 -0.46 -12.83 7.19
N ILE A 159 -1.41 -12.16 7.84
CA ILE A 159 -2.48 -11.41 7.18
C ILE A 159 -1.91 -10.27 6.32
N PHE A 160 -0.77 -9.71 6.72
CA PHE A 160 -0.19 -8.54 6.08
C PHE A 160 0.89 -8.91 5.04
N PHE A 161 1.29 -10.18 5.00
CA PHE A 161 2.33 -10.64 4.09
C PHE A 161 2.03 -10.43 2.60
N PRO A 162 0.79 -10.55 2.10
CA PRO A 162 0.53 -10.28 0.68
C PRO A 162 0.91 -8.84 0.28
N ALA A 163 0.47 -7.85 1.06
CA ALA A 163 0.78 -6.45 0.81
C ALA A 163 2.26 -6.14 1.02
N MET A 164 2.87 -6.67 2.09
CA MET A 164 4.31 -6.49 2.35
C MET A 164 5.17 -7.12 1.26
N ARG A 165 4.82 -8.32 0.78
CA ARG A 165 5.52 -9.01 -0.31
C ARG A 165 5.37 -8.24 -1.62
N MET A 166 4.16 -7.78 -1.93
CA MET A 166 3.92 -6.94 -3.11
C MET A 166 4.83 -5.69 -3.08
N GLN A 167 4.87 -4.98 -1.96
CA GLN A 167 5.72 -3.79 -1.80
C GLN A 167 7.21 -4.13 -1.96
N ASP A 168 7.70 -5.18 -1.30
CA ASP A 168 9.10 -5.62 -1.37
C ASP A 168 9.48 -6.01 -2.81
N THR A 169 8.65 -6.77 -3.52
CA THR A 169 8.91 -7.11 -4.92
C THR A 169 8.93 -5.86 -5.79
N PHE A 170 7.97 -4.95 -5.63
CA PHE A 170 7.90 -3.72 -6.42
C PHE A 170 9.14 -2.84 -6.18
N GLN A 171 9.58 -2.72 -4.91
CA GLN A 171 10.83 -2.06 -4.55
C GLN A 171 12.01 -2.72 -5.27
N ARG A 172 12.21 -4.03 -5.13
CA ARG A 172 13.34 -4.78 -5.73
C ARG A 172 13.40 -4.66 -7.25
N LYS A 173 12.25 -4.71 -7.93
CA LYS A 173 12.18 -4.64 -9.40
C LYS A 173 12.53 -3.25 -9.92
N THR A 174 12.21 -2.20 -9.18
CA THR A 174 12.42 -0.81 -9.61
C THR A 174 13.77 -0.24 -9.17
N LEU A 175 13.91 0.20 -7.91
CA LEU A 175 15.14 0.82 -7.41
C LEU A 175 15.83 0.05 -6.26
N GLY A 176 15.24 -1.06 -5.80
CA GLY A 176 15.68 -1.86 -4.65
C GLY A 176 15.87 -1.02 -3.39
N ASP A 177 16.96 -1.28 -2.66
CA ASP A 177 17.35 -0.58 -1.43
C ASP A 177 17.49 0.94 -1.59
N THR A 178 17.58 1.44 -2.83
CA THR A 178 17.56 2.89 -3.08
C THR A 178 16.26 3.51 -2.59
N TRP A 179 15.13 2.80 -2.62
CA TRP A 179 13.86 3.28 -2.09
C TRP A 179 13.92 3.53 -0.58
N ILE A 180 14.54 2.61 0.16
CA ILE A 180 14.78 2.75 1.61
C ILE A 180 15.58 4.04 1.88
N ARG A 181 16.68 4.24 1.13
CA ARG A 181 17.49 5.47 1.25
C ARG A 181 16.76 6.74 0.80
N ILE A 182 15.77 6.64 -0.09
CA ILE A 182 14.95 7.79 -0.50
C ILE A 182 13.98 8.14 0.63
N GLU A 183 13.32 7.13 1.20
CA GLU A 183 12.38 7.26 2.32
C GLU A 183 13.07 7.84 3.57
N GLU A 184 14.22 7.30 3.98
CA GLU A 184 15.01 7.82 5.11
C GLU A 184 15.40 9.30 4.93
N ARG A 185 15.83 9.68 3.72
CA ARG A 185 16.20 11.07 3.42
C ARG A 185 14.98 11.98 3.39
N TYR A 186 13.83 11.48 2.93
CA TYR A 186 12.58 12.22 2.93
C TYR A 186 12.12 12.49 4.37
N HIS A 187 12.07 11.46 5.22
CA HIS A 187 11.71 11.62 6.63
C HIS A 187 12.64 12.55 7.38
N LYS A 188 13.96 12.45 7.16
CA LYS A 188 14.93 13.37 7.78
C LYS A 188 14.67 14.83 7.39
N LYS A 189 14.47 15.11 6.09
CA LYS A 189 14.18 16.47 5.62
C LYS A 189 12.86 17.00 6.16
N GLU A 190 11.84 16.15 6.27
CA GLU A 190 10.54 16.58 6.76
C GLU A 190 10.56 16.79 8.28
N TYR A 191 11.23 15.92 9.03
CA TYR A 191 11.53 16.10 10.45
C TYR A 191 12.24 17.43 10.73
N ASP A 192 13.29 17.74 9.95
CA ASP A 192 14.02 19.01 10.04
C ASP A 192 13.10 20.22 9.75
N ARG A 193 12.18 20.09 8.77
CA ARG A 193 11.23 21.16 8.39
C ARG A 193 10.17 21.43 9.45
N VAL A 194 9.70 20.41 10.15
CA VAL A 194 8.69 20.56 11.22
C VAL A 194 9.31 20.70 12.61
N SER A 195 10.61 21.01 12.71
CA SER A 195 11.32 21.18 13.98
C SER A 195 11.21 19.96 14.92
N GLY A 196 11.13 18.76 14.34
CA GLY A 196 11.04 17.51 15.06
C GLY A 196 9.65 17.14 15.60
N ASP A 197 8.60 17.85 15.19
CA ASP A 197 7.21 17.50 15.49
C ASP A 197 6.73 16.31 14.63
N VAL A 198 6.86 15.11 15.18
CA VAL A 198 6.52 13.84 14.51
C VAL A 198 5.03 13.77 14.16
N SER A 199 4.14 14.31 15.00
CA SER A 199 2.69 14.32 14.73
C SER A 199 2.37 15.19 13.52
N ARG A 200 3.00 16.36 13.41
CA ARG A 200 2.84 17.25 12.24
C ARG A 200 3.42 16.66 10.96
N MET A 201 4.50 15.89 11.06
CA MET A 201 5.06 15.15 9.92
C MET A 201 4.07 14.11 9.38
N MET A 202 3.44 13.32 10.26
CA MET A 202 2.44 12.32 9.86
C MET A 202 1.19 12.98 9.27
N SER A 203 0.69 14.08 9.86
CA SER A 203 -0.46 14.82 9.30
C SER A 203 -0.17 15.43 7.92
N LEU A 204 1.06 15.89 7.65
CA LEU A 204 1.41 16.46 6.34
C LEU A 204 1.46 15.40 5.24
N ARG A 205 1.85 14.16 5.56
CA ARG A 205 1.86 13.03 4.63
C ARG A 205 0.47 12.43 4.43
N ALA A 206 -0.33 12.35 5.48
CA ALA A 206 -1.76 12.04 5.39
C ALA A 206 -2.50 13.05 4.51
N ASN A 207 -2.20 14.36 4.66
CA ASN A 207 -2.76 15.40 3.80
C ASN A 207 -2.26 15.32 2.36
N LEU A 208 -1.03 14.87 2.10
CA LEU A 208 -0.58 14.59 0.74
C LEU A 208 -1.42 13.47 0.13
N ASN A 209 -1.54 12.32 0.83
CA ASN A 209 -2.36 11.19 0.38
C ASN A 209 -3.84 11.61 0.19
N ALA A 210 -4.38 12.47 1.06
CA ALA A 210 -5.74 13.00 0.95
C ALA A 210 -5.92 14.06 -0.15
N ASP A 211 -4.94 14.94 -0.38
CA ASP A 211 -4.93 15.92 -1.47
C ASP A 211 -4.80 15.22 -2.83
N PHE A 212 -4.18 14.03 -2.88
CA PHE A 212 -4.23 13.15 -4.04
C PHE A 212 -5.65 12.60 -4.26
N LYS A 213 -6.32 12.09 -3.22
CA LYS A 213 -7.72 11.63 -3.30
C LYS A 213 -8.71 12.75 -3.68
N LYS A 214 -8.44 14.01 -3.29
CA LYS A 214 -9.30 15.19 -3.56
C LYS A 214 -9.17 15.82 -4.95
N LYS A 215 -8.22 15.38 -5.77
CA LYS A 215 -8.03 15.89 -7.15
C LYS A 215 -8.70 15.03 -8.23
N ARG A 216 -9.57 14.11 -7.82
CA ARG A 216 -10.63 13.53 -8.68
C ARG A 216 -11.64 14.60 -9.09
#